data_AF-A0A6L5P0T6-F1
#
_entry.id   AF-A0A6L5P0T6-F1
#
_cell.length_a   1.000
_cell.length_b   1.000
_cell.length_c   1.000
_cell.angle_alpha   90.00
_cell.angle_beta   90.00
_cell.angle_gamma   90.00
#
_symmetry.space_group_name_H-M   'P 1'
#
loop_
_entity.id
_entity.type
_entity.pdbx_description
1 polymer ?
#
loop_
_entity_poly.entity_id
_entity_poly.type
_entity_poly.pdbx_seq_one_letter_code
_entity_poly.pdbx_strand_id
1 'polypeptide(L)'
;MEIKSAGNLSHASSVANDATSKASADSTDKVNVSQTNATHKTAFRISKDYQNSSILAAQEKVSIASGDQSMALLYRAAVDSINTELEPSMGTDAIQKGMDAGVDYSPEATADRIVSFATNFFQMHQNQNHTQGFNDQLNGFMDKISGAIDTGFNDAKGILDGLKVLNGDIATGVDQTYDLVQQGLSKFKENTLSAHTSTSSQTVSVNGDAQ
;
A
#
# COMPACT_ATOMS: atom_id res chain seq x y z
N MET A 1 -26.89 -66.23 -3.82
CA MET A 1 -25.62 -66.75 -3.27
C MET A 1 -24.66 -65.58 -3.26
N GLU A 2 -24.37 -64.99 -2.10
CA GLU A 2 -23.29 -65.44 -1.19
C GLU A 2 -21.91 -65.24 -1.86
N ILE A 3 -20.88 -64.59 -1.32
CA ILE A 3 -20.49 -64.33 0.07
C ILE A 3 -19.24 -63.40 0.12
N LYS A 4 -19.24 -62.47 1.08
CA LYS A 4 -18.19 -62.15 2.08
C LYS A 4 -16.76 -61.72 1.67
N SER A 5 -16.46 -60.46 1.99
CA SER A 5 -15.75 -59.99 3.22
C SER A 5 -14.34 -60.52 3.59
N ALA A 6 -13.50 -59.51 3.91
CA ALA A 6 -12.45 -59.41 4.94
C ALA A 6 -10.98 -59.62 4.54
N GLY A 7 -10.13 -58.69 5.01
CA GLY A 7 -8.69 -58.94 5.17
C GLY A 7 -7.78 -57.72 5.06
N ASN A 8 -7.81 -56.85 6.06
CA ASN A 8 -6.74 -55.88 6.39
C ASN A 8 -5.39 -56.60 6.61
N LEU A 9 -4.25 -55.96 6.33
CA LEU A 9 -3.01 -56.01 7.15
C LEU A 9 -1.88 -55.16 6.53
N SER A 10 -1.54 -54.10 7.24
CA SER A 10 -0.27 -53.38 7.19
C SER A 10 0.92 -54.28 7.59
N HIS A 11 2.07 -54.13 6.94
CA HIS A 11 3.38 -54.31 7.58
C HIS A 11 4.45 -53.44 6.90
N ALA A 12 5.17 -52.71 7.74
CA ALA A 12 6.37 -51.97 7.42
C ALA A 12 7.61 -52.85 7.62
N SER A 13 8.67 -52.63 6.84
CA SER A 13 10.06 -52.92 7.18
C SER A 13 10.97 -52.08 6.25
N SER A 14 11.59 -51.01 6.77
CA SER A 14 13.02 -50.93 7.14
C SER A 14 13.96 -51.19 5.95
N VAL A 15 14.57 -50.17 5.33
CA VAL A 15 15.79 -49.43 5.75
C VAL A 15 17.06 -50.32 5.76
N ALA A 16 18.10 -49.76 5.12
CA ALA A 16 19.54 -50.03 5.28
C ALA A 16 20.11 -51.26 4.55
N ASN A 17 20.99 -51.04 3.56
CA ASN A 17 22.48 -50.97 3.67
C ASN A 17 23.07 -52.39 3.83
N ASP A 18 24.20 -52.80 3.28
CA ASP A 18 25.36 -52.17 2.65
C ASP A 18 26.25 -53.33 2.17
N ALA A 19 27.11 -53.07 1.18
CA ALA A 19 28.33 -53.82 0.83
C ALA A 19 28.16 -55.29 0.37
N THR A 20 28.98 -55.88 -0.51
CA THR A 20 30.41 -55.65 -0.73
C THR A 20 30.82 -56.26 -2.07
N SER A 21 31.72 -55.53 -2.74
CA SER A 21 32.55 -55.82 -3.93
C SER A 21 32.93 -57.26 -4.30
N LYS A 22 33.07 -57.52 -5.61
CA LYS A 22 34.28 -58.17 -6.15
C LYS A 22 34.56 -57.79 -7.62
N ALA A 23 35.82 -57.46 -7.86
CA ALA A 23 36.41 -56.81 -9.02
C ALA A 23 36.50 -57.64 -10.33
N SER A 24 36.65 -56.95 -11.47
CA SER A 24 37.82 -57.08 -12.37
C SER A 24 37.86 -55.98 -13.44
N ALA A 25 39.08 -55.65 -13.82
CA ALA A 25 39.56 -54.47 -14.55
C ALA A 25 39.17 -54.39 -16.03
N ASP A 26 39.11 -53.18 -16.59
CA ASP A 26 40.05 -52.70 -17.61
C ASP A 26 39.92 -51.17 -17.80
N SER A 27 41.03 -50.49 -18.06
CA SER A 27 41.14 -49.04 -18.13
C SER A 27 41.04 -48.55 -19.57
N THR A 28 40.13 -47.62 -19.88
CA THR A 28 40.43 -46.57 -20.88
C THR A 28 39.49 -45.37 -20.76
N ASP A 29 40.15 -44.24 -20.53
CA ASP A 29 39.84 -42.89 -20.97
C ASP A 29 38.71 -42.04 -20.36
N LYS A 30 39.07 -40.77 -20.20
CA LYS A 30 38.41 -39.73 -19.44
C LYS A 30 37.17 -39.20 -20.15
N VAL A 31 36.05 -39.04 -19.44
CA VAL A 31 35.36 -37.74 -19.32
C VAL A 31 34.66 -37.67 -17.95
N ASN A 32 35.21 -36.84 -17.05
CA ASN A 32 34.50 -36.33 -15.89
C ASN A 32 33.61 -35.18 -16.37
N VAL A 33 32.29 -35.39 -16.47
CA VAL A 33 31.32 -34.30 -16.52
C VAL A 33 30.62 -34.23 -15.17
N SER A 34 31.30 -33.57 -14.23
CA SER A 34 30.58 -32.85 -13.18
C SER A 34 30.10 -31.53 -13.77
N GLN A 35 28.83 -31.19 -13.49
CA GLN A 35 28.09 -29.97 -13.86
C GLN A 35 27.43 -29.92 -15.25
N THR A 36 26.12 -30.22 -15.26
CA THR A 36 25.13 -29.23 -15.71
C THR A 36 23.97 -29.21 -14.72
N ASN A 37 24.01 -28.20 -13.85
CA ASN A 37 22.87 -27.76 -13.06
C ASN A 37 21.67 -27.45 -13.97
N ALA A 38 20.47 -27.78 -13.48
CA ALA A 38 19.17 -27.23 -13.84
C ALA A 38 18.90 -26.97 -15.34
N THR A 39 18.06 -27.77 -15.99
CA THR A 39 16.95 -27.34 -16.89
C THR A 39 16.51 -28.51 -17.77
N HIS A 40 15.63 -29.36 -17.24
CA HIS A 40 14.66 -30.09 -18.06
C HIS A 40 13.32 -30.00 -17.32
N LYS A 41 12.74 -28.80 -17.29
CA LYS A 41 11.31 -28.70 -16.97
C LYS A 41 10.59 -29.34 -18.16
N THR A 42 9.96 -30.49 -17.91
CA THR A 42 9.03 -31.09 -18.88
C THR A 42 8.01 -30.05 -19.33
N ALA A 43 7.56 -30.11 -20.59
CA ALA A 43 6.56 -29.18 -21.15
C ALA A 43 5.33 -29.01 -20.22
N PHE A 44 4.95 -30.08 -19.53
CA PHE A 44 3.91 -30.09 -18.50
C PHE A 44 4.22 -29.16 -17.29
N ARG A 45 5.45 -29.17 -16.77
CA ARG A 45 5.87 -28.28 -15.67
C ARG A 45 5.92 -26.83 -16.12
N ILE A 46 6.40 -26.57 -17.34
CA ILE A 46 6.37 -25.22 -17.93
C ILE A 46 4.92 -24.73 -18.07
N SER A 47 4.03 -25.58 -18.57
CA SER A 47 2.60 -25.27 -18.67
C SER A 47 1.95 -25.04 -17.30
N LYS A 48 2.28 -25.84 -16.29
CA LYS A 48 1.78 -25.68 -14.91
C LYS A 48 2.28 -24.39 -14.28
N ASP A 49 3.56 -24.06 -14.45
CA ASP A 49 4.15 -22.82 -13.93
C ASP A 49 3.53 -21.59 -14.62
N TYR A 50 3.32 -21.65 -15.93
CA TYR A 50 2.62 -20.61 -16.68
C TYR A 50 1.18 -20.43 -16.18
N GLN A 51 0.44 -21.53 -15.99
CA GLN A 51 -0.91 -21.51 -15.42
C GLN A 51 -0.92 -20.92 -14.01
N ASN A 52 -0.02 -21.36 -13.13
CA ASN A 52 0.08 -20.83 -11.77
C ASN A 52 0.37 -19.31 -11.79
N SER A 53 1.26 -18.85 -12.67
CA SER A 53 1.55 -17.42 -12.83
C SER A 53 0.36 -16.62 -13.37
N SER A 54 -0.41 -17.20 -14.31
CA SER A 54 -1.62 -16.57 -14.85
C SER A 54 -2.76 -16.51 -13.84
N ILE A 55 -2.86 -17.52 -12.96
CA ILE A 55 -3.84 -17.54 -11.86
C ILE A 55 -3.49 -16.48 -10.83
N LEU A 56 -2.21 -16.36 -10.44
CA LEU A 56 -1.76 -15.31 -9.52
C LEU A 56 -1.98 -13.91 -10.09
N ALA A 57 -1.62 -13.68 -11.36
CA ALA A 57 -1.86 -12.41 -12.03
C ALA A 57 -3.36 -12.11 -12.17
N ALA A 58 -4.19 -13.13 -12.41
CA ALA A 58 -5.64 -12.97 -12.43
C ALA A 58 -6.20 -12.68 -11.03
N GLN A 59 -5.66 -13.29 -9.97
CA GLN A 59 -6.05 -13.04 -8.58
C GLN A 59 -5.66 -11.63 -8.14
N GLU A 60 -4.47 -11.16 -8.51
CA GLU A 60 -4.03 -9.77 -8.29
C GLU A 60 -4.95 -8.80 -9.04
N LYS A 61 -5.23 -9.06 -10.32
CA LYS A 61 -6.17 -8.24 -11.09
C LYS A 61 -7.58 -8.22 -10.49
N VAL A 62 -8.07 -9.37 -10.01
CA VAL A 62 -9.38 -9.46 -9.35
C VAL A 62 -9.39 -8.74 -8.00
N SER A 63 -8.30 -8.79 -7.24
CA SER A 63 -8.15 -8.08 -5.95
C SER A 63 -8.01 -6.57 -6.12
N ILE A 64 -7.43 -6.13 -7.24
CA ILE A 64 -7.41 -4.72 -7.66
C ILE A 64 -8.80 -4.30 -8.14
N ALA A 65 -9.46 -5.14 -8.93
CA ALA A 65 -10.82 -4.91 -9.43
C ALA A 65 -11.89 -4.98 -8.34
N SER A 66 -11.63 -5.62 -7.19
CA SER A 66 -12.56 -5.65 -6.04
C SER A 66 -12.61 -4.34 -5.26
N GLY A 67 -11.99 -3.26 -5.74
CA GLY A 67 -12.08 -1.92 -5.17
C GLY A 67 -11.06 -1.64 -4.07
N ASP A 68 -10.90 -2.56 -3.11
CA ASP A 68 -10.04 -2.35 -1.93
C ASP A 68 -8.59 -2.00 -2.31
N GLN A 69 -7.94 -2.76 -3.19
CA GLN A 69 -6.56 -2.43 -3.58
C GLN A 69 -6.49 -1.23 -4.52
N SER A 70 -7.55 -0.92 -5.27
CA SER A 70 -7.60 0.30 -6.09
C SER A 70 -7.64 1.55 -5.21
N MET A 71 -8.43 1.53 -4.13
CA MET A 71 -8.48 2.60 -3.14
C MET A 71 -7.20 2.67 -2.30
N ALA A 72 -6.57 1.53 -2.00
CA ALA A 72 -5.25 1.51 -1.35
C ALA A 72 -4.16 2.18 -2.22
N LEU A 73 -4.19 1.93 -3.54
CA LEU A 73 -3.30 2.59 -4.49
C LEU A 73 -3.54 4.11 -4.53
N LEU A 74 -4.82 4.53 -4.49
CA LEU A 74 -5.20 5.94 -4.40
C LEU A 74 -4.62 6.60 -3.14
N TYR A 75 -4.86 5.98 -1.98
CA TYR A 75 -4.31 6.45 -0.70
C TYR A 75 -2.80 6.60 -0.76
N ARG A 76 -2.10 5.59 -1.31
CA ARG A 76 -0.64 5.61 -1.45
C ARG A 76 -0.16 6.76 -2.31
N ALA A 77 -0.77 6.96 -3.48
CA ALA A 77 -0.36 8.04 -4.40
C ALA A 77 -0.60 9.43 -3.79
N ALA A 78 -1.73 9.62 -3.10
CA ALA A 78 -2.01 10.86 -2.39
C ALA A 78 -0.96 11.14 -1.29
N VAL A 79 -0.67 10.15 -0.45
CA VAL A 79 0.35 10.25 0.61
C VAL A 79 1.74 10.51 0.02
N ASP A 80 2.12 9.81 -1.05
CA ASP A 80 3.43 9.98 -1.69
C ASP A 80 3.60 11.38 -2.29
N SER A 81 2.54 11.93 -2.90
CA SER A 81 2.56 13.29 -3.43
C SER A 81 2.66 14.36 -2.33
N ILE A 82 1.87 14.21 -1.25
CA ILE A 82 1.97 15.07 -0.06
C ILE A 82 3.39 15.04 0.52
N ASN A 83 3.99 13.86 0.61
CA ASN A 83 5.36 13.73 1.11
C ASN A 83 6.37 14.44 0.25
N THR A 84 6.23 14.32 -1.07
CA THR A 84 7.15 14.97 -2.01
C THR A 84 7.11 16.48 -1.87
N GLU A 85 5.91 17.05 -1.74
CA GLU A 85 5.75 18.51 -1.60
C GLU A 85 6.23 19.01 -0.23
N LEU A 86 6.06 18.20 0.81
CA LEU A 86 6.38 18.58 2.18
C LEU A 86 7.78 18.12 2.65
N GLU A 87 8.50 17.33 1.85
CA GLU A 87 9.84 16.81 2.15
C GLU A 87 10.83 17.92 2.60
N PRO A 88 10.92 19.09 1.93
CA PRO A 88 11.86 20.14 2.31
C PRO A 88 11.62 20.68 3.72
N SER A 89 10.40 20.52 4.23
CA SER A 89 9.99 20.93 5.58
C SER A 89 10.05 19.81 6.62
N MET A 90 10.10 18.53 6.24
CA MET A 90 9.78 17.41 7.15
C MET A 90 10.94 16.47 7.48
N GLY A 91 12.00 16.48 6.66
CA GLY A 91 13.10 15.52 6.78
C GLY A 91 12.74 14.14 6.22
N THR A 92 13.77 13.44 5.75
CA THR A 92 13.70 12.06 5.24
C THR A 92 13.16 11.13 6.34
N ASP A 93 12.13 10.33 6.04
CA ASP A 93 11.58 9.21 6.84
C ASP A 93 10.36 9.47 7.76
N ALA A 94 9.59 10.54 7.59
CA ALA A 94 8.44 10.80 8.48
C ALA A 94 7.25 9.81 8.36
N ILE A 95 7.21 8.90 7.38
CA ILE A 95 5.96 8.17 7.03
C ILE A 95 6.12 6.66 6.91
N GLN A 96 5.43 5.94 7.79
CA GLN A 96 5.18 4.51 7.65
C GLN A 96 4.12 4.29 6.56
N LYS A 97 4.51 3.71 5.41
CA LYS A 97 3.57 3.28 4.37
C LYS A 97 2.83 2.01 4.83
N GLY A 98 1.70 2.18 5.49
CA GLY A 98 0.84 1.07 5.94
C GLY A 98 -0.12 0.63 4.85
N MET A 99 0.14 -0.52 4.22
CA MET A 99 -0.88 -1.33 3.54
C MET A 99 -1.17 -2.54 4.41
N ASP A 100 -1.96 -2.35 5.46
CA ASP A 100 -2.34 -3.45 6.35
C ASP A 100 -3.59 -4.15 5.82
N ALA A 101 -3.59 -5.49 5.88
CA ALA A 101 -4.80 -6.26 5.63
C ALA A 101 -5.84 -5.95 6.71
N GLY A 102 -7.09 -5.71 6.32
CA GLY A 102 -8.17 -5.34 7.25
C GLY A 102 -8.35 -3.83 7.47
N VAL A 103 -7.66 -3.00 6.70
CA VAL A 103 -7.92 -1.56 6.62
C VAL A 103 -9.17 -1.30 5.80
N ASP A 104 -10.10 -0.49 6.33
CA ASP A 104 -11.29 -0.03 5.61
C ASP A 104 -10.90 0.95 4.50
N TYR A 105 -11.11 0.58 3.24
CA TYR A 105 -10.80 1.41 2.08
C TYR A 105 -12.05 2.05 1.44
N SER A 106 -13.15 2.16 2.20
CA SER A 106 -14.27 3.00 1.78
C SER A 106 -13.81 4.43 1.43
N PRO A 107 -14.53 5.13 0.54
CA PRO A 107 -14.20 6.51 0.19
C PRO A 107 -14.07 7.42 1.41
N GLU A 108 -14.96 7.28 2.40
CA GLU A 108 -14.96 8.05 3.64
C GLU A 108 -13.73 7.77 4.50
N ALA A 109 -13.44 6.49 4.79
CA ALA A 109 -12.28 6.14 5.61
C ALA A 109 -10.96 6.53 4.93
N THR A 110 -10.89 6.42 3.61
CA THR A 110 -9.72 6.82 2.83
C THR A 110 -9.55 8.34 2.85
N ALA A 111 -10.62 9.10 2.62
CA ALA A 111 -10.59 10.56 2.67
C ALA A 111 -10.17 11.08 4.05
N ASP A 112 -10.75 10.52 5.12
CA ASP A 112 -10.41 10.90 6.50
C ASP A 112 -8.93 10.66 6.81
N ARG A 113 -8.34 9.55 6.33
CA ARG A 113 -6.90 9.30 6.49
C ARG A 113 -6.05 10.31 5.73
N ILE A 114 -6.40 10.63 4.48
CA ILE A 114 -5.66 11.63 3.68
C ILE A 114 -5.71 13.00 4.35
N VAL A 115 -6.87 13.44 4.80
CA VAL A 115 -7.05 14.74 5.47
C VAL A 115 -6.28 14.76 6.79
N SER A 116 -6.44 13.73 7.62
CA SER A 116 -5.72 13.63 8.91
C SER A 116 -4.21 13.63 8.72
N PHE A 117 -3.75 12.87 7.72
CA PHE A 117 -2.35 12.80 7.35
C PHE A 117 -1.81 14.17 6.94
N ALA A 118 -2.44 14.82 5.95
CA ALA A 118 -2.00 16.11 5.44
C ALA A 118 -2.00 17.19 6.54
N THR A 119 -3.07 17.26 7.34
CA THR A 119 -3.28 18.35 8.29
C THR A 119 -2.45 18.24 9.57
N ASN A 120 -1.98 17.03 9.93
CA ASN A 120 -1.08 16.81 11.08
C ASN A 120 0.21 17.64 11.00
N PHE A 121 0.57 18.10 9.81
CA PHE A 121 1.78 18.86 9.56
C PHE A 121 1.63 20.37 9.74
N PHE A 122 0.42 20.88 9.95
CA PHE A 122 0.19 22.32 10.01
C PHE A 122 0.98 23.01 11.14
N GLN A 123 1.10 22.37 12.31
CA GLN A 123 1.87 22.92 13.42
C GLN A 123 3.35 23.10 13.07
N MET A 124 3.93 22.12 12.37
CA MET A 124 5.32 22.20 11.91
C MET A 124 5.49 23.34 10.90
N HIS A 125 4.56 23.46 9.95
CA HIS A 125 4.55 24.56 8.98
C HIS A 125 4.49 25.93 9.66
N GLN A 126 3.64 26.10 10.68
CA GLN A 126 3.57 27.36 11.46
C GLN A 126 4.90 27.70 12.12
N ASN A 127 5.57 26.72 12.74
CA ASN A 127 6.86 26.95 13.40
C ASN A 127 7.95 27.40 12.42
N GLN A 128 7.96 26.86 11.21
CA GLN A 128 8.92 27.22 10.17
C GLN A 128 8.64 28.57 9.51
N ASN A 129 7.37 29.00 9.54
CA ASN A 129 6.92 30.24 8.92
C ASN A 129 6.51 31.28 9.97
N HIS A 130 7.08 31.23 11.19
CA HIS A 130 6.66 32.04 12.35
C HIS A 130 6.75 33.56 12.14
N THR A 131 7.45 34.02 11.10
CA THR A 131 7.55 35.44 10.74
C THR A 131 6.34 35.94 9.93
N GLN A 132 5.51 35.03 9.40
CA GLN A 132 4.29 35.35 8.66
C GLN A 132 3.09 35.45 9.60
N GLY A 133 2.05 36.19 9.16
CA GLY A 133 0.78 36.22 9.87
C GLY A 133 0.06 34.88 9.80
N PHE A 134 -0.75 34.55 10.81
CA PHE A 134 -1.48 33.28 10.88
C PHE A 134 -2.30 32.96 9.62
N ASN A 135 -2.99 33.96 9.06
CA ASN A 135 -3.77 33.78 7.82
C ASN A 135 -2.89 33.39 6.63
N ASP A 136 -1.70 33.99 6.50
CA ASP A 136 -0.76 33.68 5.42
C ASP A 136 -0.16 32.28 5.62
N GLN A 137 0.15 31.90 6.87
CA GLN A 137 0.60 30.56 7.21
C GLN A 137 -0.45 29.50 6.87
N LEU A 138 -1.72 29.74 7.22
CA LEU A 138 -2.82 28.84 6.94
C LEU A 138 -3.07 28.73 5.44
N ASN A 139 -3.22 29.85 4.73
CA ASN A 139 -3.47 29.84 3.30
C ASN A 139 -2.33 29.17 2.53
N GLY A 140 -1.07 29.56 2.80
CA GLY A 140 0.08 28.97 2.15
C GLY A 140 0.25 27.47 2.43
N PHE A 141 -0.15 27.02 3.62
CA PHE A 141 -0.18 25.58 3.92
C PHE A 141 -1.28 24.87 3.13
N MET A 142 -2.51 25.41 3.13
CA MET A 142 -3.64 24.82 2.41
C MET A 142 -3.35 24.71 0.92
N ASP A 143 -2.77 25.75 0.31
CA ASP A 143 -2.43 25.75 -1.12
C ASP A 143 -1.43 24.63 -1.46
N LYS A 144 -0.40 24.44 -0.63
CA LYS A 144 0.59 23.36 -0.80
C LYS A 144 -0.05 21.98 -0.70
N ILE A 145 -0.78 21.71 0.38
CA ILE A 145 -1.34 20.37 0.58
C ILE A 145 -2.45 20.05 -0.41
N SER A 146 -3.29 21.04 -0.79
CA SER A 146 -4.32 20.85 -1.81
C SER A 146 -3.69 20.55 -3.16
N GLY A 147 -2.65 21.27 -3.57
CA GLY A 147 -1.94 21.00 -4.83
C GLY A 147 -1.26 19.62 -4.85
N ALA A 148 -0.66 19.21 -3.73
CA ALA A 148 -0.06 17.88 -3.62
C ALA A 148 -1.12 16.78 -3.67
N ILE A 149 -2.26 16.95 -2.99
CA ILE A 149 -3.38 16.01 -3.03
C ILE A 149 -3.93 15.89 -4.45
N ASP A 150 -4.16 17.01 -5.14
CA ASP A 150 -4.65 17.01 -6.53
C ASP A 150 -3.72 16.22 -7.45
N THR A 151 -2.41 16.42 -7.31
CA THR A 151 -1.40 15.69 -8.07
C THR A 151 -1.46 14.19 -7.76
N GLY A 152 -1.51 13.79 -6.50
CA GLY A 152 -1.56 12.38 -6.10
C GLY A 152 -2.83 11.67 -6.55
N PHE A 153 -3.98 12.35 -6.53
CA PHE A 153 -5.23 11.82 -7.08
C PHE A 153 -5.17 11.63 -8.60
N ASN A 154 -4.61 12.60 -9.32
CA ASN A 154 -4.44 12.50 -10.77
C ASN A 154 -3.51 11.35 -11.16
N ASP A 155 -2.39 11.20 -10.44
CA ASP A 155 -1.45 10.10 -10.65
C ASP A 155 -2.09 8.74 -10.36
N ALA A 156 -2.84 8.62 -9.26
CA ALA A 156 -3.61 7.42 -8.95
C ALA A 156 -4.61 7.07 -10.06
N LYS A 157 -5.40 8.05 -10.52
CA LYS A 157 -6.35 7.88 -11.62
C LYS A 157 -5.63 7.40 -12.88
N GLY A 158 -4.46 7.98 -13.19
CA GLY A 158 -3.61 7.56 -14.31
C GLY A 158 -3.16 6.11 -14.20
N ILE A 159 -2.73 5.68 -13.01
CA ILE A 159 -2.34 4.28 -12.74
C ILE A 159 -3.56 3.35 -12.92
N LEU A 160 -4.70 3.67 -12.29
CA LEU A 160 -5.90 2.85 -12.34
C LEU A 160 -6.49 2.74 -13.76
N ASP A 161 -6.43 3.81 -14.56
CA ASP A 161 -6.81 3.76 -15.97
C ASP A 161 -5.80 2.95 -16.81
N GLY A 162 -4.50 3.09 -16.54
CA GLY A 162 -3.46 2.29 -17.18
C GLY A 162 -3.65 0.79 -16.96
N LEU A 163 -4.10 0.42 -15.75
CA LEU A 163 -4.46 -0.95 -15.38
C LEU A 163 -5.86 -1.38 -15.90
N LYS A 164 -6.61 -0.47 -16.51
CA LYS A 164 -7.97 -0.68 -17.03
C LYS A 164 -8.98 -1.13 -15.96
N VAL A 165 -8.77 -0.69 -14.72
CA VAL A 165 -9.65 -0.97 -13.57
C VAL A 165 -10.47 0.25 -13.13
N LEU A 166 -10.17 1.44 -13.65
CA LEU A 166 -10.91 2.67 -13.36
C LEU A 166 -12.28 2.68 -14.07
N ASN A 167 -13.24 1.94 -13.54
CA ASN A 167 -14.61 1.89 -14.04
C ASN A 167 -15.60 1.58 -12.92
N GLY A 168 -16.90 1.82 -13.18
CA GLY A 168 -18.00 1.52 -12.27
C GLY A 168 -17.79 2.08 -10.87
N ASP A 169 -17.89 1.21 -9.87
CA ASP A 169 -17.78 1.54 -8.46
C ASP A 169 -16.39 2.07 -8.08
N ILE A 170 -15.32 1.65 -8.79
CA ILE A 170 -13.97 2.16 -8.54
C ILE A 170 -13.87 3.62 -8.96
N ALA A 171 -14.32 3.95 -10.17
CA ALA A 171 -14.29 5.34 -10.65
C ALA A 171 -15.12 6.26 -9.74
N THR A 172 -16.32 5.80 -9.37
CA THR A 172 -17.20 6.52 -8.44
C THR A 172 -16.56 6.69 -7.07
N GLY A 173 -15.93 5.64 -6.52
CA GLY A 173 -15.25 5.68 -5.24
C GLY A 173 -14.04 6.62 -5.25
N VAL A 174 -13.25 6.66 -6.32
CA VAL A 174 -12.16 7.64 -6.45
C VAL A 174 -12.70 9.06 -6.42
N ASP A 175 -13.71 9.36 -7.23
CA ASP A 175 -14.27 10.72 -7.32
C ASP A 175 -14.94 11.13 -5.98
N GLN A 176 -15.67 10.22 -5.33
CA GLN A 176 -16.23 10.46 -3.98
C GLN A 176 -15.14 10.71 -2.93
N THR A 177 -14.05 9.93 -2.96
CA THR A 177 -12.93 10.14 -2.03
C THR A 177 -12.33 11.53 -2.24
N TYR A 178 -12.16 11.96 -3.49
CA TYR A 178 -11.64 13.29 -3.81
C TYR A 178 -12.53 14.39 -3.25
N ASP A 179 -13.83 14.33 -3.50
CA ASP A 179 -14.79 15.32 -3.00
C ASP A 179 -14.80 15.39 -1.47
N LEU A 180 -14.70 14.24 -0.80
CA LEU A 180 -14.65 14.17 0.66
C LEU A 180 -13.36 14.75 1.21
N VAL A 181 -12.22 14.52 0.55
CA VAL A 181 -10.94 15.15 0.92
C VAL A 181 -11.04 16.66 0.80
N GLN A 182 -11.55 17.20 -0.30
CA GLN A 182 -11.68 18.65 -0.49
C GLN A 182 -12.61 19.29 0.55
N GLN A 183 -13.70 18.61 0.89
CA GLN A 183 -14.58 19.02 2.00
C GLN A 183 -13.86 18.98 3.35
N GLY A 184 -13.08 17.93 3.63
CA GLY A 184 -12.31 17.79 4.86
C GLY A 184 -11.25 18.89 5.02
N LEU A 185 -10.53 19.22 3.94
CA LEU A 185 -9.58 20.33 3.90
C LEU A 185 -10.26 21.68 4.15
N SER A 186 -11.42 21.91 3.53
CA SER A 186 -12.20 23.13 3.74
C SER A 186 -12.65 23.27 5.19
N LYS A 187 -13.17 22.19 5.79
CA LYS A 187 -13.56 22.14 7.21
C LYS A 187 -12.37 22.38 8.13
N PHE A 188 -11.21 21.78 7.82
CA PHE A 188 -9.99 22.01 8.58
C PHE A 188 -9.62 23.48 8.59
N LYS A 189 -9.61 24.14 7.42
CA LYS A 189 -9.31 25.58 7.30
C LYS A 189 -10.26 26.44 8.13
N GLU A 190 -11.57 26.20 8.01
CA GLU A 190 -12.61 26.94 8.75
C GLU A 190 -12.47 26.76 10.27
N ASN A 191 -12.30 25.52 10.72
CA ASN A 191 -12.13 25.21 12.14
C ASN A 191 -10.86 25.84 12.71
N THR A 192 -9.77 25.81 11.95
CA THR A 192 -8.47 26.38 12.33
C THR A 192 -8.54 27.90 12.47
N LEU A 193 -9.23 28.57 11.54
CA LEU A 193 -9.47 30.01 11.61
C LEU A 193 -10.37 30.39 12.81
N SER A 194 -11.43 29.62 13.03
CA SER A 194 -12.37 29.83 14.15
C SER A 194 -11.70 29.62 15.51
N ALA A 195 -10.83 28.61 15.63
CA ALA A 195 -10.05 28.37 16.84
C ALA A 195 -9.08 29.53 17.12
N HIS A 196 -8.38 30.02 16.10
CA HIS A 196 -7.44 31.14 16.27
C HIS A 196 -8.12 32.44 16.71
N THR A 197 -9.25 32.78 16.08
CA THR A 197 -10.02 34.00 16.44
C THR A 197 -10.57 33.92 17.87
N SER A 198 -11.01 32.73 18.31
CA SER A 198 -11.48 32.49 19.67
C SER A 198 -10.36 32.65 20.71
N THR A 199 -9.16 32.13 20.42
CA THR A 199 -7.98 32.28 21.30
C THR A 199 -7.52 33.74 21.37
N SER A 200 -7.51 34.47 20.25
CA SER A 200 -7.12 35.88 20.24
C SER A 200 -8.07 36.76 21.09
N SER A 201 -9.37 36.46 21.09
CA SER A 201 -10.39 37.22 21.83
C SER A 201 -10.32 37.00 23.35
N GLN A 202 -9.91 35.81 23.82
CA GLN A 202 -9.73 35.55 25.26
C GLN A 202 -8.52 36.25 25.87
N THR A 203 -7.46 36.52 25.10
CA THR A 203 -6.25 37.18 25.61
C THR A 203 -6.41 38.69 25.84
N VAL A 204 -7.40 39.33 25.21
CA VAL A 204 -7.63 40.79 25.34
C VAL A 204 -8.47 41.13 26.57
N SER A 205 -9.32 40.23 27.06
CA SER A 205 -10.19 40.48 28.23
C SER A 205 -9.51 40.32 29.60
N VAL A 206 -8.31 39.74 29.70
CA VAL A 206 -7.69 39.45 31.02
C VAL A 206 -6.74 40.56 31.50
N ASN A 207 -6.35 41.52 30.65
CA ASN A 207 -5.44 42.61 31.02
C ASN A 207 -6.14 43.97 31.32
N GLY A 208 -7.44 43.96 31.58
CA GLY A 208 -8.27 45.18 31.69
C GLY A 208 -8.50 45.75 33.09
N ASP A 209 -8.20 45.03 34.18
CA ASP A 209 -8.56 45.48 35.54
C ASP A 209 -7.38 45.38 36.52
N ALA A 210 -6.49 46.37 36.49
CA ALA A 210 -5.57 46.69 37.58
C ALA A 210 -5.10 48.16 37.49
N GLN A 211 -6.00 49.10 37.79
CA GLN A 211 -5.68 50.48 38.18
C GLN A 211 -6.50 50.83 39.41
#